data_AF-A0A349ZWY8-F1
#
_entry.id   AF-A0A349ZWY8-F1
#
_cell.length_a   1.000
_cell.length_b   1.000
_cell.length_c   1.000
_cell.angle_alpha   90.00
_cell.angle_beta   90.00
_cell.angle_gamma   90.00
#
_symmetry.space_group_name_H-M   'P 1'
#
loop_
_entity.id
_entity.type
_entity.pdbx_description
1 polymer ?
#
loop_
_entity_poly.entity_id
_entity_poly.type
_entity_poly.pdbx_seq_one_letter_code
_entity_poly.pdbx_strand_id
1 'polypeptide(L)'
;MVHELANNLPSGVSYMNNWGCERLGTDAETINTMGIDYYQKFFVAEEVRQNMMGIAHYLRQNDPGKQYNFFQRVRLTDDGDYHWFYTVCRLAAFEEQAENQKLIILSSPVEGIDDMISIVSKVLDEHTFIKNNYRIFAELTKREKEIITLIAQGHSSRDIAQQLFVSVHTINTHRKNIIRKTNCTTFAALMKFALAFDLV
;
A
#
# COMPACT_ATOMS: atom_id res chain seq x y z
N MET A 1 -17.40 -5.80 1.18
CA MET A 1 -18.75 -6.26 1.55
C MET A 1 -18.72 -6.91 2.92
N VAL A 2 -19.83 -6.88 3.64
CA VAL A 2 -20.05 -7.68 4.85
C VAL A 2 -21.24 -8.58 4.59
N HIS A 3 -21.06 -9.87 4.87
CA HIS A 3 -22.10 -10.88 4.72
C HIS A 3 -22.56 -11.35 6.10
N GLU A 4 -23.87 -11.49 6.25
CA GLU A 4 -24.47 -12.21 7.36
C GLU A 4 -24.26 -13.71 7.18
N LEU A 5 -24.19 -14.43 8.29
CA LEU A 5 -24.03 -15.88 8.30
C LEU A 5 -25.29 -16.54 8.89
N ALA A 6 -25.77 -17.58 8.22
CA ALA A 6 -26.75 -18.50 8.78
C ALA A 6 -26.20 -19.93 8.65
N ASN A 7 -26.18 -20.69 9.75
CA ASN A 7 -25.62 -22.04 9.78
C ASN A 7 -24.18 -22.14 9.21
N ASN A 8 -23.32 -21.15 9.52
CA ASN A 8 -21.94 -21.04 9.02
C ASN A 8 -21.82 -20.95 7.49
N LEU A 9 -22.85 -20.41 6.82
CA LEU A 9 -22.84 -20.11 5.40
C LEU A 9 -23.30 -18.66 5.16
N PRO A 10 -22.78 -17.98 4.13
CA PRO A 10 -23.27 -16.66 3.74
C PRO A 10 -24.77 -16.70 3.43
N SER A 11 -25.56 -15.90 4.14
CA SER A 11 -27.02 -15.84 4.00
C SER A 11 -27.52 -14.56 3.32
N GLY A 12 -26.73 -13.49 3.37
CA GLY A 12 -27.06 -12.21 2.73
C GLY A 12 -25.93 -11.21 2.88
N VAL A 13 -26.06 -10.06 2.21
CA VAL A 13 -25.14 -8.93 2.27
C VAL A 13 -25.74 -7.86 3.16
N SER A 14 -25.11 -7.55 4.30
CA SER A 14 -25.56 -6.45 5.16
C SER A 14 -24.89 -5.13 4.83
N TYR A 15 -23.76 -5.16 4.11
CA TYR A 15 -23.07 -3.94 3.71
C TYR A 15 -22.23 -4.11 2.43
N MET A 16 -22.25 -3.09 1.59
CA MET A 16 -21.32 -2.87 0.49
C MET A 16 -20.85 -1.41 0.53
N ASN A 17 -19.59 -1.15 0.22
CA ASN A 17 -19.06 0.21 0.18
C ASN A 17 -19.49 0.93 -1.10
N ASN A 18 -19.50 2.27 -1.07
CA ASN A 18 -19.92 3.10 -2.20
C ASN A 18 -19.23 2.74 -3.51
N TRP A 19 -17.91 2.47 -3.46
CA TRP A 19 -17.16 2.06 -4.65
C TRP A 19 -17.73 0.81 -5.31
N GLY A 20 -18.07 -0.22 -4.51
CA GLY A 20 -18.69 -1.44 -5.02
C GLY A 20 -20.07 -1.17 -5.59
N CYS A 21 -20.88 -0.36 -4.88
CA CYS A 21 -22.23 -0.04 -5.32
C CYS A 21 -22.25 0.72 -6.65
N GLU A 22 -21.41 1.75 -6.77
CA GLU A 22 -21.27 2.56 -7.98
C GLU A 22 -20.78 1.71 -9.17
N ARG A 23 -19.80 0.84 -8.94
CA ARG A 23 -19.21 0.03 -10.01
C ARG A 23 -20.11 -1.10 -10.48
N LEU A 24 -20.89 -1.71 -9.60
CA LEU A 24 -21.83 -2.78 -9.95
C LEU A 24 -23.23 -2.25 -10.34
N GLY A 25 -23.50 -0.96 -10.10
CA GLY A 25 -24.81 -0.36 -10.33
C GLY A 25 -25.92 -0.96 -9.46
N THR A 26 -25.60 -1.41 -8.25
CA THR A 26 -26.53 -2.06 -7.30
C THR A 26 -26.11 -1.78 -5.87
N ASP A 27 -26.98 -2.01 -4.89
CA ASP A 27 -26.68 -1.90 -3.46
C ASP A 27 -26.91 -3.23 -2.73
N ALA A 28 -26.63 -3.26 -1.42
CA ALA A 28 -26.77 -4.48 -0.60
C ALA A 28 -28.23 -5.00 -0.57
N GLU A 29 -29.23 -4.12 -0.51
CA GLU A 29 -30.65 -4.49 -0.48
C GLU A 29 -31.09 -5.12 -1.79
N THR A 30 -30.70 -4.52 -2.91
CA THR A 30 -30.96 -5.03 -4.26
C THR A 30 -30.25 -6.36 -4.47
N ILE A 31 -29.00 -6.51 -4.01
CA ILE A 31 -28.27 -7.79 -4.07
C ILE A 31 -29.01 -8.90 -3.31
N ASN A 32 -29.51 -8.60 -2.10
CA ASN A 32 -30.29 -9.57 -1.32
C ASN A 32 -31.59 -9.95 -2.03
N THR A 33 -32.22 -9.00 -2.72
CA THR A 33 -33.44 -9.24 -3.51
C THR A 33 -33.15 -10.09 -4.75
N MET A 34 -32.02 -9.88 -5.42
CA MET A 34 -31.59 -10.68 -6.58
C MET A 34 -31.22 -12.12 -6.20
N GLY A 35 -30.72 -12.34 -4.99
CA GLY A 35 -30.32 -13.67 -4.51
C GLY A 35 -29.30 -14.33 -5.45
N ILE A 36 -29.66 -15.46 -6.05
CA ILE A 36 -28.75 -16.21 -6.93
C ILE A 36 -28.42 -15.47 -8.25
N ASP A 37 -29.32 -14.61 -8.71
CA ASP A 37 -29.17 -13.89 -9.98
C ASP A 37 -28.04 -12.86 -9.90
N TYR A 38 -27.70 -12.38 -8.69
CA TYR A 38 -26.52 -11.56 -8.46
C TYR A 38 -25.24 -12.27 -8.92
N TYR A 39 -25.07 -13.53 -8.51
CA TYR A 39 -23.88 -14.30 -8.86
C TYR A 39 -23.83 -14.62 -10.36
N GLN A 40 -24.98 -14.92 -10.96
CA GLN A 40 -25.07 -15.16 -12.40
C GLN A 40 -24.81 -13.90 -13.23
N LYS A 41 -25.23 -12.73 -12.74
CA LYS A 41 -25.07 -11.46 -13.43
C LYS A 41 -23.63 -10.94 -13.36
N PHE A 42 -22.95 -11.04 -12.22
CA PHE A 42 -21.69 -10.32 -12.03
C PHE A 42 -20.44 -11.22 -12.02
N PHE A 43 -20.58 -12.54 -11.98
CA PHE A 43 -19.46 -13.46 -11.79
C PHE A 43 -19.46 -14.62 -12.79
N VAL A 44 -18.32 -15.30 -12.90
CA VAL A 44 -18.21 -16.55 -13.68
C VAL A 44 -18.73 -17.73 -12.87
N ALA A 45 -19.75 -18.41 -13.37
CA ALA A 45 -20.49 -19.44 -12.62
C ALA A 45 -19.61 -20.57 -12.03
N GLU A 46 -18.61 -21.04 -12.79
CA GLU A 46 -17.70 -22.09 -12.31
C GLU A 46 -16.82 -21.60 -11.15
N GLU A 47 -16.34 -20.35 -11.22
CA GLU A 47 -15.55 -19.73 -10.16
C GLU A 47 -16.40 -19.51 -8.91
N VAL A 48 -17.65 -19.03 -9.07
CA VAL A 48 -18.60 -18.90 -7.95
C VAL A 48 -18.74 -20.22 -7.21
N ARG A 49 -18.91 -21.34 -7.93
CA ARG A 49 -19.05 -22.65 -7.31
C ARG A 49 -17.81 -23.02 -6.50
N GLN A 50 -16.62 -22.88 -7.08
CA GLN A 50 -15.35 -23.19 -6.43
C GLN A 50 -15.12 -22.30 -5.20
N ASN A 51 -15.37 -21.01 -5.34
CA ASN A 51 -15.20 -20.02 -4.28
C ASN A 51 -16.18 -20.26 -3.13
N MET A 52 -17.45 -20.56 -3.42
CA MET A 52 -18.44 -20.91 -2.40
C MET A 52 -18.07 -22.18 -1.63
N MET A 53 -17.57 -23.21 -2.32
CA MET A 53 -17.07 -24.42 -1.65
C MET A 53 -15.86 -24.12 -0.75
N GLY A 54 -14.93 -23.28 -1.21
CA GLY A 54 -13.77 -22.83 -0.44
C GLY A 54 -14.16 -22.02 0.79
N ILE A 55 -15.07 -21.05 0.64
CA ILE A 55 -15.62 -20.26 1.75
C ILE A 55 -16.31 -21.17 2.76
N ALA A 56 -17.16 -22.10 2.32
CA ALA A 56 -17.84 -23.05 3.22
C ALA A 56 -16.85 -23.98 3.94
N HIS A 57 -15.74 -24.36 3.31
CA HIS A 57 -14.68 -25.11 3.97
C HIS A 57 -13.95 -24.24 5.02
N TYR A 58 -13.61 -23.00 4.67
CA TYR A 58 -12.98 -22.04 5.58
C TYR A 58 -13.84 -21.74 6.81
N LEU A 59 -15.14 -21.43 6.61
CA LEU A 59 -16.07 -21.13 7.71
C LEU A 59 -16.22 -22.32 8.67
N ARG A 60 -16.18 -23.56 8.17
CA ARG A 60 -16.19 -24.77 9.01
C ARG A 60 -14.96 -24.91 9.90
N GLN A 61 -13.82 -24.32 9.54
CA GLN A 61 -12.64 -24.32 10.41
C GLN A 61 -12.79 -23.37 11.60
N ASN A 62 -13.64 -22.33 11.48
CA ASN A 62 -13.94 -21.35 12.53
C ASN A 62 -12.68 -20.77 13.22
N ASP A 63 -11.66 -20.47 12.44
CA ASP A 63 -10.38 -19.94 12.93
C ASP A 63 -10.28 -18.43 12.61
N PRO A 64 -10.46 -17.55 13.62
CA PRO A 64 -10.44 -16.09 13.41
C PRO A 64 -9.05 -15.53 13.06
N GLY A 65 -8.00 -16.35 13.23
CA GLY A 65 -6.62 -16.02 12.82
C GLY A 65 -6.35 -16.28 11.34
N LYS A 66 -7.23 -17.01 10.65
CA LYS A 66 -7.08 -17.36 9.24
C LYS A 66 -7.96 -16.50 8.34
N GLN A 67 -7.54 -16.43 7.08
CA GLN A 67 -8.30 -15.85 5.99
C GLN A 67 -8.33 -16.84 4.82
N TYR A 68 -9.38 -16.74 4.01
CA TYR A 68 -9.47 -17.46 2.74
C TYR A 68 -9.32 -16.46 1.60
N ASN A 69 -8.41 -16.73 0.68
CA ASN A 69 -8.11 -15.83 -0.43
C ASN A 69 -8.28 -16.57 -1.75
N PHE A 70 -8.78 -15.87 -2.76
CA PHE A 70 -8.95 -16.41 -4.10
C PHE A 70 -8.95 -15.29 -5.13
N PHE A 71 -8.75 -15.66 -6.39
CA PHE A 71 -8.98 -14.77 -7.52
C PHE A 71 -10.35 -15.06 -8.10
N GLN A 72 -11.03 -14.01 -8.54
CA GLN A 72 -12.29 -14.15 -9.24
C GLN A 72 -12.42 -13.08 -10.30
N ARG A 73 -13.16 -13.42 -11.35
CA ARG A 73 -13.55 -12.48 -12.39
C ARG A 73 -14.89 -11.85 -12.06
N VAL A 74 -14.91 -10.53 -12.11
CA VAL A 74 -16.10 -9.72 -11.84
C VAL A 74 -16.39 -8.85 -13.04
N ARG A 75 -17.64 -8.90 -13.50
CA ARG A 75 -18.18 -7.97 -14.49
C ARG A 75 -18.71 -6.76 -13.74
N LEU A 76 -18.12 -5.59 -13.97
CA LEU A 76 -18.53 -4.35 -13.29
C LEU A 76 -19.63 -3.64 -14.09
N THR A 77 -19.44 -3.58 -15.41
CA THR A 77 -20.29 -2.86 -16.36
C THR A 77 -21.06 -3.83 -17.26
N ASP A 78 -22.14 -3.34 -17.88
CA ASP A 78 -22.90 -4.12 -18.87
C ASP A 78 -22.19 -4.20 -20.24
N ASP A 79 -20.93 -3.74 -20.34
CA ASP A 79 -20.09 -3.85 -21.55
C ASP A 79 -19.67 -5.30 -21.87
N GLY A 80 -19.82 -6.21 -20.90
CA GLY A 80 -19.57 -7.63 -21.06
C GLY A 80 -18.18 -8.10 -20.61
N ASP A 81 -17.30 -7.18 -20.19
CA ASP A 81 -15.93 -7.53 -19.86
C ASP A 81 -15.74 -7.94 -18.39
N TYR A 82 -14.97 -9.00 -18.20
CA TYR A 82 -14.60 -9.50 -16.89
C TYR A 82 -13.24 -8.95 -16.46
N HIS A 83 -13.19 -8.41 -15.25
CA HIS A 83 -12.00 -7.86 -14.64
C HIS A 83 -11.53 -8.77 -13.50
N TRP A 84 -10.22 -8.90 -13.33
CA TRP A 84 -9.65 -9.74 -12.27
C TRP A 84 -9.65 -9.03 -10.93
N PHE A 85 -10.14 -9.73 -9.90
CA PHE A 85 -10.09 -9.29 -8.51
C PHE A 85 -9.36 -10.30 -7.65
N TYR A 86 -8.51 -9.80 -6.75
CA TYR A 86 -8.03 -10.54 -5.61
C TYR A 86 -8.99 -10.33 -4.45
N THR A 87 -9.52 -11.42 -3.92
CA THR A 87 -10.54 -11.40 -2.86
C THR A 87 -10.03 -12.08 -1.61
N VAL A 88 -10.23 -11.40 -0.48
CA VAL A 88 -9.90 -11.87 0.87
C VAL A 88 -11.19 -11.97 1.67
N CYS A 89 -11.41 -13.13 2.25
CA CYS A 89 -12.51 -13.44 3.14
C CYS A 89 -11.98 -13.65 4.56
N ARG A 90 -12.57 -12.96 5.53
CA ARG A 90 -12.23 -13.11 6.95
C ARG A 90 -13.46 -13.14 7.82
N LEU A 91 -13.50 -14.09 8.74
CA LEU A 91 -14.50 -14.16 9.79
C LEU A 91 -14.22 -13.08 10.85
N ALA A 92 -15.23 -12.28 11.16
CA ALA A 92 -15.18 -11.29 12.22
C ALA A 92 -16.29 -11.58 13.23
N ALA A 93 -15.93 -11.67 14.51
CA ALA A 93 -16.88 -11.74 15.60
C ALA A 93 -17.13 -10.32 16.11
N PHE A 94 -18.39 -9.92 16.14
CA PHE A 94 -18.83 -8.68 16.75
C PHE A 94 -19.59 -9.09 18.02
N GLU A 95 -18.94 -8.96 19.19
CA GLU A 95 -19.39 -9.37 20.55
C GLU A 95 -18.90 -10.76 21.03
N GLU A 96 -18.93 -10.97 22.36
CA GLU A 96 -18.51 -12.22 23.03
C GLU A 96 -19.46 -13.42 22.75
N GLN A 97 -20.58 -13.21 22.07
CA GLN A 97 -21.51 -14.26 21.69
C GLN A 97 -21.21 -14.78 20.28
N ALA A 98 -21.00 -16.09 20.16
CA ALA A 98 -20.66 -16.79 18.92
C ALA A 98 -21.73 -16.68 17.81
N GLU A 99 -22.94 -16.20 18.11
CA GLU A 99 -24.05 -16.09 17.16
C GLU A 99 -23.97 -14.86 16.24
N ASN A 100 -23.12 -13.87 16.54
CA ASN A 100 -23.05 -12.61 15.76
C ASN A 100 -21.77 -12.53 14.90
N GLN A 101 -21.37 -13.67 14.32
CA GLN A 101 -20.25 -13.73 13.39
C GLN A 101 -20.66 -13.25 12.00
N LYS A 102 -19.80 -12.44 11.38
CA LYS A 102 -19.99 -11.96 10.02
C LYS A 102 -18.78 -12.28 9.16
N LEU A 103 -19.02 -12.46 7.86
CA LEU A 103 -17.96 -12.65 6.89
C LEU A 103 -17.64 -11.32 6.22
N ILE A 104 -16.44 -10.80 6.48
CA ILE A 104 -15.91 -9.63 5.80
C ILE A 104 -15.25 -10.10 4.49
N ILE A 105 -15.67 -9.51 3.38
CA ILE A 105 -15.11 -9.76 2.05
C ILE A 105 -14.52 -8.48 1.50
N LEU A 106 -13.21 -8.48 1.27
CA LEU A 106 -12.50 -7.40 0.60
C LEU A 106 -12.10 -7.89 -0.78
N SER A 107 -12.45 -7.14 -1.82
CA SER A 107 -12.08 -7.45 -3.19
C SER A 107 -11.39 -6.24 -3.80
N SER A 108 -10.19 -6.44 -4.31
CA SER A 108 -9.38 -5.40 -4.93
C SER A 108 -9.09 -5.79 -6.38
N PRO A 109 -9.23 -4.86 -7.34
CA PRO A 109 -8.84 -5.13 -8.73
C PRO A 109 -7.34 -5.47 -8.78
N VAL A 110 -7.00 -6.42 -9.64
CA VAL A 110 -5.59 -6.82 -9.86
C VAL A 110 -4.89 -5.90 -10.86
N GLU A 111 -5.67 -5.25 -11.72
CA GLU A 111 -5.19 -4.27 -12.68
C GLU A 111 -4.59 -3.04 -11.96
N GLY A 112 -3.38 -2.64 -12.36
CA GLY A 112 -2.65 -1.52 -11.77
C GLY A 112 -1.92 -1.84 -10.45
N ILE A 113 -1.94 -3.10 -9.99
CA ILE A 113 -1.15 -3.51 -8.80
C ILE A 113 0.35 -3.35 -9.06
N ASP A 114 0.81 -3.53 -10.29
CA ASP A 114 2.20 -3.34 -10.72
C ASP A 114 2.71 -1.92 -10.44
N ASP A 115 1.92 -0.89 -10.75
CA ASP A 115 2.24 0.50 -10.44
C ASP A 115 2.32 0.73 -8.93
N MET A 116 1.36 0.16 -8.18
CA MET A 116 1.32 0.25 -6.72
C MET A 116 2.50 -0.42 -6.05
N ILE A 117 2.94 -1.58 -6.54
CA ILE A 117 4.12 -2.29 -6.02
C ILE A 117 5.35 -1.38 -6.15
N SER A 118 5.54 -0.73 -7.30
CA SER A 118 6.67 0.17 -7.51
C SER A 118 6.68 1.35 -6.52
N ILE A 119 5.52 1.98 -6.30
CA ILE A 119 5.38 3.09 -5.35
C ILE A 119 5.69 2.61 -3.92
N VAL A 120 5.08 1.51 -3.50
CA VAL A 120 5.27 0.97 -2.14
C VAL A 120 6.72 0.59 -1.91
N SER A 121 7.36 -0.10 -2.85
CA SER A 121 8.78 -0.44 -2.76
C SER A 121 9.66 0.81 -2.63
N LYS A 122 9.42 1.84 -3.44
CA LYS A 122 10.16 3.10 -3.37
C LYS A 122 10.02 3.77 -2.00
N VAL A 123 8.80 3.85 -1.47
CA VAL A 123 8.52 4.46 -0.15
C VAL A 123 9.18 3.66 0.98
N LEU A 124 9.12 2.32 0.92
CA LEU A 124 9.77 1.45 1.91
C LEU A 124 11.30 1.60 1.88
N ASP A 125 11.87 1.72 0.69
CA ASP A 125 13.31 1.93 0.49
C ASP A 125 13.75 3.30 1.04
N GLU A 126 12.97 4.36 0.81
CA GLU A 126 13.22 5.70 1.38
C GLU A 126 13.19 5.66 2.91
N HIS A 127 12.15 5.05 3.51
CA HIS A 127 12.05 4.93 4.96
C HIS A 127 13.22 4.14 5.56
N THR A 128 13.60 3.04 4.92
CA THR A 128 14.76 2.23 5.33
C THR A 128 16.06 3.03 5.22
N PHE A 129 16.22 3.81 4.15
CA PHE A 129 17.37 4.67 3.96
C PHE A 129 17.47 5.74 5.06
N ILE A 130 16.39 6.45 5.39
CA ILE A 130 16.36 7.46 6.46
C ILE A 130 16.75 6.83 7.79
N LYS A 131 16.12 5.70 8.15
CA LYS A 131 16.38 4.99 9.40
C LYS A 131 17.86 4.61 9.55
N ASN A 132 18.47 4.09 8.49
CA ASN A 132 19.87 3.66 8.50
C ASN A 132 20.86 4.83 8.55
N ASN A 133 20.48 6.00 8.02
CA ASN A 133 21.35 7.17 7.95
C ASN A 133 21.08 8.23 9.03
N TYR A 134 20.04 8.07 9.85
CA TYR A 134 19.62 9.07 10.83
C TYR A 134 20.73 9.46 11.81
N ARG A 135 21.49 8.47 12.32
CA ARG A 135 22.63 8.73 13.23
C ARG A 135 23.72 9.57 12.56
N ILE A 136 24.06 9.25 11.32
CA ILE A 136 25.03 10.00 10.53
C ILE A 136 24.54 11.43 10.33
N PHE A 137 23.27 11.62 9.97
CA PHE A 137 22.68 12.95 9.81
C PHE A 137 22.70 13.77 11.11
N ALA A 138 22.48 13.14 12.26
CA ALA A 138 22.56 13.78 13.57
C ALA A 138 23.98 14.23 13.93
N GLU A 139 25.01 13.51 13.48
CA GLU A 139 26.43 13.85 13.70
C GLU A 139 26.97 14.95 12.75
N LEU A 140 26.21 15.32 11.73
CA LEU A 140 26.55 16.45 10.86
C LEU A 140 26.35 17.76 11.60
N THR A 141 27.37 18.61 11.55
CA THR A 141 27.29 19.98 12.06
C THR A 141 26.33 20.82 11.21
N LYS A 142 25.81 21.92 11.77
CA LYS A 142 24.98 22.88 11.02
C LYS A 142 25.65 23.33 9.72
N ARG A 143 26.96 23.60 9.79
CA ARG A 143 27.78 24.02 8.64
C ARG A 143 27.91 22.92 7.58
N GLU A 144 28.08 21.67 7.99
CA GLU A 144 28.12 20.55 7.05
C GLU A 144 26.77 20.36 6.35
N LYS A 145 25.65 20.49 7.07
CA LYS A 145 24.30 20.44 6.47
C LYS A 145 24.07 21.55 5.45
N GLU A 146 24.43 22.78 5.81
CA GLU A 146 24.37 23.95 4.90
C GLU A 146 25.21 23.72 3.63
N ILE A 147 26.42 23.18 3.77
CA ILE A 147 27.28 22.86 2.62
C ILE A 147 26.67 21.74 1.78
N ILE A 148 26.07 20.71 2.37
CA ILE A 148 25.37 19.65 1.63
C ILE A 148 24.21 20.23 0.81
N THR A 149 23.39 21.10 1.40
CA THR A 149 22.30 21.79 0.69
C THR A 149 22.82 22.55 -0.53
N LEU A 150 23.87 23.36 -0.36
CA LEU A 150 24.44 24.13 -1.47
C LEU A 150 25.05 23.24 -2.55
N ILE A 151 25.68 22.13 -2.16
CA ILE A 151 26.17 21.14 -3.12
C ILE A 151 25.00 20.57 -3.91
N ALA A 152 23.93 20.14 -3.23
CA ALA A 152 22.75 19.56 -3.87
C ALA A 152 22.07 20.56 -4.83
N GLN A 153 22.11 21.86 -4.54
CA GLN A 153 21.65 22.92 -5.43
C GLN A 153 22.57 23.20 -6.64
N GLY A 154 23.70 22.48 -6.74
CA GLY A 154 24.63 22.57 -7.87
C GLY A 154 25.77 23.58 -7.71
N HIS A 155 25.98 24.14 -6.52
CA HIS A 155 27.05 25.12 -6.30
C HIS A 155 28.44 24.48 -6.25
N SER A 156 29.43 25.14 -6.89
CA SER A 156 30.83 24.74 -6.83
C SER A 156 31.48 25.11 -5.49
N SER A 157 32.62 24.51 -5.15
CA SER A 157 33.36 24.89 -3.93
C SER A 157 33.74 26.37 -3.89
N ARG A 158 33.89 27.02 -5.05
CA ARG A 158 34.17 28.46 -5.14
C ARG A 158 32.94 29.29 -4.82
N ASP A 159 31.79 28.92 -5.36
CA ASP A 159 30.52 29.62 -5.11
C ASP A 159 30.13 29.51 -3.64
N ILE A 160 30.25 28.31 -3.07
CA ILE A 160 29.98 28.04 -1.65
C ILE A 160 30.93 28.87 -0.77
N ALA A 161 32.22 28.92 -1.11
CA ALA A 161 33.21 29.71 -0.35
C ALA A 161 32.86 31.20 -0.35
N GLN A 162 32.43 31.73 -1.49
CA GLN A 162 31.99 33.11 -1.63
C GLN A 162 30.71 33.40 -0.85
N GLN A 163 29.67 32.58 -1.00
CA GLN A 163 28.40 32.74 -0.29
C GLN A 163 28.56 32.68 1.22
N LEU A 164 29.46 31.81 1.68
CA LEU A 164 29.64 31.53 3.09
C LEU A 164 30.83 32.29 3.73
N PHE A 165 31.43 33.23 3.00
CA PHE A 165 32.55 34.10 3.41
C PHE A 165 33.75 33.35 4.03
N VAL A 166 34.14 32.22 3.43
CA VAL A 166 35.29 31.41 3.88
C VAL A 166 36.19 31.05 2.71
N SER A 167 37.38 30.52 3.00
CA SER A 167 38.29 30.08 1.94
C SER A 167 37.77 28.82 1.22
N VAL A 168 38.12 28.66 -0.06
CA VAL A 168 37.85 27.42 -0.82
C VAL A 168 38.50 26.21 -0.14
N HIS A 169 39.65 26.40 0.51
CA HIS A 169 40.31 25.35 1.28
C HIS A 169 39.44 24.87 2.45
N THR A 170 38.81 25.79 3.19
CA THR A 170 37.87 25.49 4.28
C THR A 170 36.69 24.66 3.76
N ILE A 171 36.10 25.05 2.62
CA ILE A 171 35.01 24.27 2.00
C ILE A 171 35.47 22.87 1.61
N ASN A 172 36.64 22.72 1.00
CA ASN A 172 37.18 21.42 0.63
C ASN A 172 37.41 20.52 1.86
N THR A 173 37.83 21.08 2.99
CA THR A 173 37.95 20.34 4.26
C THR A 173 36.59 19.88 4.77
N HIS A 174 35.56 20.74 4.74
CA HIS A 174 34.20 20.32 5.08
C HIS A 174 33.68 19.23 4.15
N ARG A 175 33.90 19.33 2.83
CA ARG A 175 33.50 18.30 1.85
C ARG A 175 34.15 16.95 2.15
N LYS A 176 35.44 16.93 2.50
CA LYS A 176 36.13 15.70 2.92
C LYS A 176 35.50 15.09 4.18
N ASN A 177 35.17 15.92 5.17
CA ASN A 177 34.50 15.44 6.39
C ASN A 177 33.10 14.92 6.12
N ILE A 178 32.32 15.60 5.27
CA ILE A 178 30.99 15.16 4.82
C ILE A 178 31.09 13.80 4.15
N ILE A 179 31.97 13.61 3.17
CA ILE A 179 32.15 12.33 2.47
C ILE A 179 32.55 11.23 3.47
N ARG A 180 33.46 11.52 4.41
CA ARG A 180 33.88 10.56 5.44
C ARG A 180 32.73 10.14 6.36
N LYS A 181 31.88 11.09 6.79
CA LYS A 181 30.74 10.82 7.69
C LYS A 181 29.60 10.10 6.96
N THR A 182 29.26 10.57 5.76
CA THR A 182 28.10 10.11 4.98
C THR A 182 28.39 8.91 4.09
N ASN A 183 29.66 8.59 3.87
CA ASN A 183 30.13 7.61 2.89
C ASN A 183 29.59 7.86 1.46
N CYS A 184 29.10 9.07 1.18
CA CYS A 184 28.57 9.44 -0.13
C CYS A 184 29.73 9.86 -1.04
N THR A 185 30.22 8.93 -1.85
CA THR A 185 31.35 9.16 -2.77
C THR A 185 30.95 9.81 -4.09
N THR A 186 29.65 9.80 -4.42
CA THR A 186 29.12 10.38 -5.65
C THR A 186 28.14 11.51 -5.36
N PHE A 187 27.99 12.43 -6.33
CA PHE A 187 27.00 13.49 -6.24
C PHE A 187 25.57 12.93 -6.09
N ALA A 188 25.23 11.88 -6.85
CA ALA A 188 23.93 11.23 -6.75
C ALA A 188 23.65 10.64 -5.37
N ALA A 189 24.65 10.02 -4.72
CA ALA A 189 24.51 9.52 -3.36
C ALA A 189 24.29 10.66 -2.36
N LEU A 190 25.04 11.75 -2.50
CA LEU A 190 24.89 12.92 -1.64
C LEU A 190 23.55 13.65 -1.86
N MET A 191 23.05 13.70 -3.09
CA MET A 191 21.73 14.22 -3.45
C MET A 191 20.62 13.37 -2.82
N LYS A 192 20.69 12.04 -2.95
CA LYS A 192 19.75 11.13 -2.30
C LYS A 192 19.74 11.33 -0.79
N PHE A 193 20.92 11.50 -0.19
CA PHE A 193 21.05 11.82 1.24
C PHE A 193 20.39 13.17 1.58
N ALA A 194 20.62 14.21 0.78
CA ALA A 194 20.04 15.53 1.01
C ALA A 194 18.51 15.52 0.94
N LEU A 195 17.93 14.87 -0.08
CA LEU A 195 16.48 14.72 -0.24
C LEU A 195 15.85 13.93 0.92
N ALA A 196 16.48 12.83 1.34
CA ALA A 196 15.95 11.98 2.42
C ALA A 196 15.86 12.69 3.79
N PHE A 197 16.63 13.76 3.99
CA PHE A 197 16.64 14.54 5.23
C PHE A 197 16.16 15.98 5.03
N ASP A 198 15.38 16.23 3.98
CA ASP A 198 14.75 17.53 3.67
C ASP A 198 15.76 18.70 3.68
N LEU A 199 16.96 18.46 3.17
CA LEU A 199 17.98 19.50 3.01
C LEU A 199 17.79 20.34 1.74
N VAL A 200 16.90 19.91 0.83
CA VAL A 200 16.63 20.53 -0.48
C VAL A 200 15.16 20.38 -0.82
#